data_AF-A0A4Q6XRD2-F1
#
_entry.id   AF-A0A4Q6XRD2-F1
#
_cell.length_a   1.000
_cell.length_b   1.000
_cell.length_c   1.000
_cell.angle_alpha   90.00
_cell.angle_beta   90.00
_cell.angle_gamma   90.00
#
_symmetry.space_group_name_H-M   'P 1'
#
loop_
_entity.id
_entity.type
_entity.pdbx_description
1 polymer ?
#
loop_
_entity_poly.entity_id
_entity_poly.type
_entity_poly.pdbx_seq_one_letter_code
_entity_poly.pdbx_strand_id
1 'polypeptide(L)'
;MPDFSKQLSQYMPEAATPIISAWINDTGCRFRISRSRTTKLGDYMAPFRGGPHKISVNHDLNPYAFLITTIHEFAHLQTWQQYKQRVKPHGREWKQHYKELMQPFLHLSIFPPDILEAIIRYMENPAASSCTDIHLFRVLRRYDVNNFEQQTIESIPANSIFALQNGRVFKKGEKLRKRYKCIELSTNRTYLIHPIAEVVLLTDTGDIPK
;
A
#
# COMPACT_ATOMS: atom_id res chain seq x y z
N MET A 1 22.88 19.62 4.65
CA MET A 1 21.54 19.28 4.14
C MET A 1 20.63 19.00 5.33
N PRO A 2 19.32 19.27 5.27
CA PRO A 2 18.40 18.95 6.35
C PRO A 2 18.45 17.46 6.70
N ASP A 3 18.38 17.10 7.98
CA ASP A 3 18.26 15.71 8.41
C ASP A 3 16.82 15.43 8.86
N PHE A 4 16.14 14.53 8.15
CA PHE A 4 14.77 14.12 8.43
C PHE A 4 14.68 12.85 9.28
N SER A 5 15.81 12.24 9.67
CA SER A 5 15.86 10.90 10.28
C SER A 5 15.00 10.80 11.54
N LYS A 6 15.08 11.79 12.43
CA LYS A 6 14.27 11.85 13.67
C LYS A 6 12.76 11.91 13.43
N GLN A 7 12.33 12.58 12.36
CA GLN A 7 10.91 12.64 12.02
C GLN A 7 10.46 11.32 11.39
N LEU A 8 11.28 10.73 10.53
CA LEU A 8 10.99 9.48 9.83
C LEU A 8 10.97 8.27 10.77
N SER A 9 11.75 8.27 11.85
CA SER A 9 11.82 7.14 12.81
C SER A 9 10.49 6.87 13.53
N GLN A 10 9.55 7.81 13.49
CA GLN A 10 8.19 7.61 14.00
C GLN A 10 7.35 6.71 13.08
N TYR A 11 7.76 6.50 11.82
CA TYR A 11 6.95 5.87 10.78
C TYR A 11 7.63 4.67 10.12
N MET A 12 8.92 4.43 10.34
CA MET A 12 9.67 3.32 9.74
C MET A 12 10.76 2.84 10.70
N PRO A 13 11.36 1.65 10.48
CA PRO A 13 12.50 1.19 11.28
C PRO A 13 13.62 2.25 11.32
N GLU A 14 14.12 2.56 12.52
CA GLU A 14 15.07 3.66 12.73
C GLU A 14 16.31 3.56 11.83
N ALA A 15 16.85 2.36 11.67
CA ALA A 15 18.02 2.09 10.83
C ALA A 15 17.80 2.42 9.34
N ALA A 16 16.55 2.46 8.85
CA ALA A 16 16.23 2.83 7.48
C ALA A 16 16.20 4.37 7.26
N THR A 17 16.00 5.14 8.33
CA THR A 17 15.74 6.57 8.26
C THR A 17 16.87 7.40 7.65
N PRO A 18 18.17 7.12 7.89
CA PRO A 18 19.25 7.91 7.28
C PRO A 18 19.28 7.76 5.77
N ILE A 19 18.98 6.57 5.25
CA ILE A 19 18.96 6.28 3.81
C ILE A 19 17.83 7.07 3.14
N ILE A 20 16.63 7.03 3.72
CA ILE A 20 15.48 7.79 3.17
C ILE A 20 15.71 9.30 3.30
N SER A 21 16.27 9.77 4.42
CA SER A 21 16.64 11.18 4.62
C SER A 21 17.60 11.66 3.52
N ALA A 22 18.62 10.87 3.20
CA ALA A 22 19.54 11.14 2.09
C ALA A 22 18.82 11.19 0.74
N TRP A 23 17.96 10.22 0.44
CA TRP A 23 17.21 10.21 -0.84
C TRP A 23 16.28 11.40 -1.01
N ILE A 24 15.64 11.88 0.06
CA ILE A 24 14.83 13.11 0.02
C ILE A 24 15.70 14.30 -0.37
N ASN A 25 16.89 14.43 0.23
CA ASN A 25 17.83 15.51 -0.06
C ASN A 25 18.39 15.43 -1.49
N ASP A 26 18.89 14.26 -1.89
CA ASP A 26 19.56 14.05 -3.18
C ASP A 26 18.59 14.27 -4.35
N THR A 27 17.33 13.89 -4.19
CA THR A 27 16.30 14.07 -5.23
C THR A 27 15.65 15.45 -5.20
N GLY A 28 15.81 16.21 -4.11
CA GLY A 28 15.09 17.46 -3.87
C GLY A 28 13.57 17.28 -3.88
N CYS A 29 13.07 16.07 -3.63
CA CYS A 29 11.63 15.80 -3.71
C CYS A 29 10.89 16.38 -2.50
N ARG A 30 9.66 16.83 -2.72
CA ARG A 30 8.75 17.18 -1.63
C ARG A 30 8.13 15.90 -1.08
N PHE A 31 8.74 15.37 -0.03
CA PHE A 31 8.21 14.23 0.71
C PHE A 31 7.19 14.69 1.75
N ARG A 32 6.01 14.07 1.77
CA ARG A 32 4.93 14.42 2.70
C ARG A 32 4.32 13.18 3.34
N ILE A 33 4.24 13.20 4.66
CA ILE A 33 3.40 12.25 5.40
C ILE A 33 1.95 12.76 5.34
N SER A 34 1.06 11.98 4.73
CA SER A 34 -0.32 12.37 4.46
C SER A 34 -1.31 11.73 5.42
N ARG A 35 -2.49 12.34 5.57
CA ARG A 35 -3.65 11.68 6.19
C ARG A 35 -3.97 10.38 5.45
N SER A 36 -4.61 9.46 6.16
CA SER A 36 -5.03 8.17 5.61
C SER A 36 -5.93 8.33 4.40
N ARG A 37 -5.69 7.49 3.39
CA ARG A 37 -6.49 7.35 2.17
C ARG A 37 -6.73 5.87 1.95
N THR A 38 -7.99 5.48 1.78
CA THR A 38 -8.37 4.07 1.55
C THR A 38 -8.01 3.57 0.15
N THR A 39 -7.90 4.47 -0.83
CA THR A 39 -7.68 4.10 -2.24
C THR A 39 -6.21 3.96 -2.64
N LYS A 40 -5.29 4.53 -1.86
CA LYS A 40 -3.83 4.44 -2.07
C LYS A 40 -3.05 4.68 -0.79
N LEU A 41 -2.00 3.89 -0.58
CA LEU A 41 -1.11 4.00 0.58
C LEU A 41 0.01 5.03 0.35
N GLY A 42 0.47 5.13 -0.90
CA GLY A 42 1.50 6.06 -1.37
C GLY A 42 1.08 6.73 -2.67
N ASP A 43 1.77 7.81 -3.03
CA ASP A 43 1.58 8.49 -4.31
C ASP A 43 2.82 9.28 -4.72
N TYR A 44 3.32 9.01 -5.91
CA TYR A 44 4.33 9.82 -6.59
C TYR A 44 3.69 10.73 -7.64
N MET A 45 4.11 11.99 -7.67
CA MET A 45 3.79 12.94 -8.73
C MET A 45 5.06 13.49 -9.37
N ALA A 46 5.11 13.39 -10.70
CA ALA A 46 6.19 13.98 -11.49
C ALA A 46 6.20 15.52 -11.44
N PRO A 47 7.36 16.15 -11.66
CA PRO A 47 7.51 17.59 -11.82
C PRO A 47 6.51 18.18 -12.82
N PHE A 48 5.93 19.32 -12.47
CA PHE A 48 5.04 20.08 -13.34
C PHE A 48 5.44 21.56 -13.32
N ARG A 49 5.61 22.16 -14.50
CA ARG A 49 6.00 23.58 -14.70
C ARG A 49 7.20 24.01 -13.83
N GLY A 50 8.26 23.19 -13.82
CA GLY A 50 9.48 23.46 -13.04
C GLY A 50 9.36 23.20 -11.53
N GLY A 51 8.21 22.73 -11.03
CA GLY A 51 8.06 22.31 -9.64
C GLY A 51 8.80 21.00 -9.32
N PRO A 52 9.05 20.71 -8.03
CA PRO A 52 9.77 19.51 -7.64
C PRO A 52 8.94 18.24 -7.83
N HIS A 53 9.61 17.09 -7.80
CA HIS A 53 8.98 15.80 -7.56
C HIS A 53 8.21 15.82 -6.23
N LYS A 54 7.13 15.06 -6.13
CA LYS A 54 6.36 14.94 -4.88
C LYS A 54 6.13 13.47 -4.56
N ILE A 55 6.32 13.11 -3.30
CA ILE A 55 5.98 11.79 -2.76
C ILE A 55 5.09 12.01 -1.54
N SER A 56 4.01 11.24 -1.43
CA SER A 56 3.19 11.20 -0.23
C SER A 56 2.96 9.77 0.24
N VAL A 57 2.99 9.54 1.55
CA VAL A 57 2.72 8.23 2.16
C VAL A 57 1.78 8.41 3.35
N ASN A 58 0.79 7.53 3.50
CA ASN A 58 -0.17 7.58 4.59
C ASN A 58 0.52 7.39 5.95
N HIS A 59 0.13 8.22 6.93
CA HIS A 59 0.76 8.30 8.26
C HIS A 59 0.51 7.09 9.19
N ASP A 60 -0.50 6.30 8.88
CA ASP A 60 -1.10 5.27 9.72
C ASP A 60 -0.72 3.85 9.31
N LEU A 61 0.24 3.72 8.38
CA LEU A 61 0.82 2.43 8.04
C LEU A 61 1.73 1.94 9.18
N ASN A 62 1.78 0.63 9.40
CA ASN A 62 2.82 0.07 10.25
C ASN A 62 4.23 0.36 9.68
N PRO A 63 5.28 0.31 10.51
CA PRO A 63 6.62 0.75 10.11
C PRO A 63 7.17 0.10 8.84
N TYR A 64 6.89 -1.19 8.64
CA TYR A 64 7.35 -1.94 7.48
C TYR A 64 6.57 -1.57 6.21
N ALA A 65 5.24 -1.46 6.32
CA ALA A 65 4.39 -1.05 5.21
C ALA A 65 4.72 0.38 4.76
N PHE A 66 5.01 1.28 5.69
CA PHE A 66 5.43 2.65 5.38
C PHE A 66 6.75 2.67 4.60
N LEU A 67 7.77 1.93 5.05
CA LEU A 67 9.07 1.86 4.38
C LEU A 67 8.95 1.28 2.96
N ILE A 68 8.26 0.15 2.81
CA ILE A 68 8.08 -0.53 1.51
C ILE A 68 7.33 0.37 0.53
N THR A 69 6.29 1.07 1.00
CA THR A 69 5.53 2.04 0.20
C THR A 69 6.39 3.24 -0.16
N THR A 70 7.21 3.74 0.76
CA THR A 70 8.17 4.82 0.49
C THR A 70 9.14 4.44 -0.63
N ILE A 71 9.74 3.25 -0.56
CA ILE A 71 10.65 2.73 -1.60
C ILE A 71 9.93 2.58 -2.95
N HIS A 72 8.65 2.17 -2.94
CA HIS A 72 7.83 2.07 -4.15
C HIS A 72 7.70 3.43 -4.87
N GLU A 73 7.39 4.48 -4.11
CA GLU A 73 7.25 5.82 -4.68
C GLU A 73 8.61 6.40 -5.13
N PHE A 74 9.71 6.09 -4.44
CA PHE A 74 11.05 6.46 -4.90
C PHE A 74 11.46 5.73 -6.19
N ALA A 75 11.05 4.47 -6.37
CA ALA A 75 11.27 3.76 -7.63
C ALA A 75 10.54 4.44 -8.80
N HIS A 76 9.33 4.97 -8.57
CA HIS A 76 8.65 5.80 -9.57
C HIS A 76 9.42 7.08 -9.89
N LEU A 77 9.94 7.75 -8.87
CA LEU A 77 10.77 8.95 -9.03
C LEU A 77 12.02 8.66 -9.87
N GLN A 78 12.81 7.65 -9.51
CA GLN A 78 14.04 7.29 -10.21
C GLN A 78 13.76 6.88 -11.66
N THR A 79 12.71 6.10 -11.88
CA THR A 79 12.25 5.73 -13.24
C THR A 79 11.93 6.98 -14.06
N TRP A 80 11.23 7.96 -13.48
CA TRP A 80 10.93 9.19 -14.20
C TRP A 80 12.17 10.03 -14.46
N GLN A 81 13.11 10.11 -13.52
CA GLN A 81 14.36 10.86 -13.72
C GLN A 81 15.12 10.33 -14.94
N GLN A 82 15.22 9.01 -15.09
CA GLN A 82 15.94 8.36 -16.18
C GLN A 82 15.15 8.27 -17.49
N TYR A 83 13.88 7.90 -17.43
CA TYR A 83 13.09 7.53 -18.63
C TYR A 83 11.90 8.47 -18.91
N LYS A 84 11.58 9.39 -18.00
CA LYS A 84 10.40 10.28 -18.08
C LYS A 84 9.12 9.45 -18.29
N GLN A 85 8.24 9.88 -19.20
CA GLN A 85 6.97 9.21 -19.52
C GLN A 85 7.11 8.17 -20.64
N ARG A 86 8.34 7.79 -21.03
CA ARG A 86 8.58 6.93 -22.20
C ARG A 86 8.38 5.44 -21.90
N VAL A 87 8.27 5.06 -20.63
CA VAL A 87 8.17 3.67 -20.18
C VAL A 87 6.85 3.44 -19.47
N LYS A 88 6.41 2.18 -19.47
CA LYS A 88 5.16 1.79 -18.81
C LYS A 88 5.32 1.93 -17.29
N PRO A 89 4.29 2.41 -16.57
CA PRO A 89 4.23 2.30 -15.11
C PRO A 89 4.45 0.84 -14.71
N HIS A 90 5.33 0.61 -13.73
CA HIS A 90 5.67 -0.72 -13.22
C HIS A 90 6.16 -1.68 -14.32
N GLY A 91 6.72 -1.13 -15.40
CA GLY A 91 7.40 -1.86 -16.46
C GLY A 91 8.76 -2.40 -16.00
N ARG A 92 9.53 -2.93 -16.95
CA ARG A 92 10.84 -3.55 -16.66
C ARG A 92 11.78 -2.59 -15.93
N GLU A 93 11.81 -1.33 -16.36
CA GLU A 93 12.66 -0.28 -15.83
C GLU A 93 12.31 0.06 -14.37
N TRP A 94 11.03 0.23 -14.08
CA TRP A 94 10.57 0.46 -12.72
C TRP A 94 10.87 -0.71 -11.80
N LYS A 95 10.65 -1.95 -12.26
CA LYS A 95 10.94 -3.15 -11.48
C LYS A 95 12.43 -3.26 -11.16
N GLN A 96 13.29 -2.87 -12.10
CA GLN A 96 14.73 -2.84 -11.90
C GLN A 96 15.12 -1.82 -10.83
N HIS A 97 14.62 -0.57 -10.92
CA HIS A 97 14.90 0.43 -9.89
C HIS A 97 14.34 0.06 -8.52
N TYR A 98 13.14 -0.53 -8.46
CA TYR A 98 12.59 -1.01 -7.20
C TYR A 98 13.49 -2.09 -6.56
N LYS A 99 14.05 -2.99 -7.38
CA LYS A 99 15.03 -4.00 -6.93
C LYS A 99 16.30 -3.38 -6.38
N GLU A 100 16.87 -2.41 -7.09
CA GLU A 100 18.08 -1.69 -6.69
C GLU A 100 17.87 -0.94 -5.38
N LEU A 101 16.77 -0.17 -5.28
CA LEU A 101 16.44 0.64 -4.11
C LEU A 101 16.13 -0.22 -2.87
N MET A 102 15.61 -1.43 -3.03
CA MET A 102 15.34 -2.31 -1.89
C MET A 102 16.63 -2.91 -1.27
N GLN A 103 17.70 -3.10 -2.05
CA GLN A 103 18.90 -3.82 -1.61
C GLN A 103 19.52 -3.28 -0.30
N PRO A 104 19.72 -1.97 -0.10
CA PRO A 104 20.30 -1.46 1.14
C PRO A 104 19.49 -1.89 2.38
N PHE A 105 18.16 -1.91 2.28
CA PHE A 105 17.30 -2.27 3.41
C PHE A 105 17.27 -3.77 3.71
N LEU A 106 17.46 -4.61 2.70
CA LEU A 106 17.62 -6.05 2.91
C LEU A 106 18.91 -6.38 3.67
N HIS A 107 19.99 -5.62 3.42
CA HIS A 107 21.26 -5.78 4.15
C HIS A 107 21.24 -5.24 5.58
N LEU A 108 20.30 -4.35 5.92
CA LEU A 108 20.18 -3.82 7.29
C LEU A 108 19.53 -4.79 8.29
N SER A 109 19.02 -5.94 7.83
CA SER A 109 18.32 -6.93 8.67
C SER A 109 17.18 -6.34 9.51
N ILE A 110 16.49 -5.32 8.98
CA ILE A 110 15.39 -4.62 9.67
C ILE A 110 14.04 -5.31 9.56
N PHE A 111 13.90 -6.23 8.61
CA PHE A 111 12.64 -6.92 8.35
C PHE A 111 12.55 -8.21 9.19
N PRO A 112 11.43 -8.44 9.89
CA PRO A 112 11.13 -9.74 10.48
C PRO A 112 11.16 -10.87 9.44
N PRO A 113 11.40 -12.12 9.84
CA PRO A 113 11.58 -13.23 8.89
C PRO A 113 10.43 -13.43 7.91
N ASP A 114 9.17 -13.32 8.37
CA ASP A 114 8.00 -13.52 7.52
C ASP A 114 7.81 -12.36 6.51
N ILE A 115 8.07 -11.12 6.92
CA ILE A 115 8.11 -9.97 6.02
C ILE A 115 9.24 -10.13 5.00
N LEU A 116 10.44 -10.52 5.43
CA LEU A 116 11.57 -10.71 4.55
C LEU A 116 11.28 -11.75 3.46
N GLU A 117 10.74 -12.91 3.84
CA GLU A 117 10.32 -13.95 2.91
C GLU A 117 9.28 -13.42 1.91
N ALA A 118 8.26 -12.70 2.41
CA ALA A 118 7.22 -12.12 1.56
C ALA A 118 7.78 -11.05 0.59
N ILE A 119 8.74 -10.24 1.03
CA ILE A 119 9.44 -9.28 0.17
C ILE A 119 10.22 -10.03 -0.91
N ILE A 120 11.06 -11.02 -0.55
CA ILE A 120 11.88 -11.78 -1.51
C ILE A 120 10.99 -12.36 -2.62
N ARG A 121 9.86 -12.97 -2.24
CA ARG A 121 8.88 -13.47 -3.20
C ARG A 121 8.27 -12.36 -4.07
N TYR A 122 7.90 -11.24 -3.48
CA TYR A 122 7.37 -10.08 -4.23
C TYR A 122 8.39 -9.52 -5.23
N MET A 123 9.69 -9.55 -4.90
CA MET A 123 10.77 -9.08 -5.76
C MET A 123 10.95 -9.92 -7.03
N GLU A 124 10.43 -11.14 -7.11
CA GLU A 124 10.46 -11.92 -8.36
C GLU A 124 9.73 -11.17 -9.48
N ASN A 125 8.55 -10.62 -9.18
CA ASN A 125 7.72 -9.88 -10.11
C ASN A 125 6.89 -8.79 -9.40
N PRO A 126 7.52 -7.66 -9.01
CA PRO A 126 6.84 -6.65 -8.22
C PRO A 126 5.74 -5.98 -9.04
N ALA A 127 4.51 -6.06 -8.53
CA ALA A 127 3.31 -5.53 -9.16
C ALA A 127 3.04 -4.06 -8.79
N ALA A 128 2.06 -3.45 -9.45
CA ALA A 128 1.80 -2.01 -9.46
C ALA A 128 1.48 -1.34 -8.10
N SER A 129 1.24 -2.11 -7.04
CA SER A 129 1.23 -1.57 -5.68
C SER A 129 1.53 -2.68 -4.67
N SER A 130 2.03 -2.31 -3.49
CA SER A 130 2.17 -3.21 -2.34
C SER A 130 0.83 -3.83 -1.90
N CYS A 131 -0.30 -3.21 -2.25
CA CYS A 131 -1.64 -3.76 -2.06
C CYS A 131 -2.06 -4.78 -3.13
N THR A 132 -1.33 -4.88 -4.24
CA THR A 132 -1.69 -5.80 -5.34
C THR A 132 -1.14 -7.20 -5.09
N ASP A 133 -0.01 -7.31 -4.39
CA ASP A 133 0.44 -8.60 -3.89
C ASP A 133 -0.29 -8.95 -2.59
N ILE A 134 -1.30 -9.80 -2.73
CA ILE A 134 -2.16 -10.23 -1.62
C ILE A 134 -1.33 -10.87 -0.50
N HIS A 135 -0.24 -11.57 -0.84
CA HIS A 135 0.57 -12.27 0.15
C HIS A 135 1.38 -11.29 1.00
N LEU A 136 2.16 -10.41 0.37
CA LEU A 136 2.92 -9.37 1.06
C LEU A 136 2.00 -8.48 1.89
N PHE A 137 0.86 -8.06 1.34
CA PHE A 137 -0.10 -7.26 2.10
C PHE A 137 -0.59 -7.98 3.36
N ARG A 138 -0.97 -9.27 3.25
CA ARG A 138 -1.43 -10.05 4.41
C ARG A 138 -0.37 -10.19 5.49
N VAL A 139 0.88 -10.38 5.09
CA VAL A 139 2.00 -10.48 6.04
C VAL A 139 2.21 -9.14 6.73
N LEU A 140 2.26 -8.04 5.99
CA LEU A 140 2.42 -6.69 6.55
C LEU A 140 1.29 -6.33 7.51
N ARG A 141 0.05 -6.73 7.21
CA ARG A 141 -1.11 -6.46 8.06
C ARG A 141 -1.02 -7.08 9.45
N ARG A 142 -0.25 -8.17 9.61
CA ARG A 142 0.01 -8.78 10.93
C ARG A 142 0.70 -7.85 11.91
N TYR A 143 1.34 -6.80 11.40
CA TYR A 143 2.06 -5.80 12.16
C TYR A 143 1.25 -4.53 12.40
N ASP A 144 -0.03 -4.49 12.00
CA ASP A 144 -0.94 -3.41 12.35
C ASP A 144 -1.39 -3.53 13.80
N VAL A 145 -1.41 -2.41 14.53
CA VAL A 145 -1.67 -2.35 15.99
C VAL A 145 -3.03 -2.95 16.38
N ASN A 146 -4.01 -2.98 15.47
CA ASN A 146 -5.40 -3.43 15.71
C ASN A 146 -5.83 -4.64 14.85
N ASN A 147 -4.90 -5.49 14.42
CA ASN A 147 -5.18 -6.55 13.43
C ASN A 147 -6.21 -7.62 13.88
N PHE A 148 -6.60 -7.66 15.16
CA PHE A 148 -7.50 -8.70 15.69
C PHE A 148 -8.99 -8.49 15.36
N GLU A 149 -9.43 -7.30 14.96
CA GLU A 149 -10.87 -6.99 14.88
C GLU A 149 -11.43 -6.81 13.46
N GLN A 150 -10.58 -6.72 12.45
CA GLN A 150 -11.04 -6.32 11.13
C GLN A 150 -11.24 -7.50 10.18
N GLN A 151 -12.49 -7.94 10.06
CA GLN A 151 -12.89 -8.93 9.08
C GLN A 151 -12.60 -8.44 7.65
N THR A 152 -12.26 -9.40 6.79
CA THR A 152 -12.08 -9.17 5.36
C THR A 152 -13.20 -9.81 4.58
N ILE A 153 -13.45 -9.33 3.36
CA ILE A 153 -14.44 -9.98 2.52
C ILE A 153 -14.13 -11.46 2.28
N GLU A 154 -12.87 -11.88 2.23
CA GLU A 154 -12.55 -13.29 2.06
C GLU A 154 -12.85 -14.15 3.29
N SER A 155 -12.79 -13.57 4.50
CA SER A 155 -13.02 -14.29 5.75
C SER A 155 -14.50 -14.46 6.12
N ILE A 156 -15.41 -13.63 5.56
CA ILE A 156 -16.85 -13.75 5.86
C ILE A 156 -17.54 -14.86 5.02
N PRO A 157 -18.65 -15.46 5.47
CA PRO A 157 -19.39 -16.46 4.71
C PRO A 157 -19.92 -15.95 3.35
N ALA A 158 -20.19 -16.87 2.41
CA ALA A 158 -20.86 -16.50 1.16
C ALA A 158 -22.30 -16.00 1.44
N ASN A 159 -22.83 -15.13 0.59
CA ASN A 159 -24.15 -14.51 0.73
C ASN A 159 -24.34 -13.57 1.92
N SER A 160 -23.32 -13.39 2.77
CA SER A 160 -23.33 -12.41 3.86
C SER A 160 -23.55 -10.99 3.36
N ILE A 161 -24.28 -10.20 4.15
CA ILE A 161 -24.42 -8.75 3.97
C ILE A 161 -23.34 -8.06 4.81
N PHE A 162 -22.66 -7.09 4.23
CA PHE A 162 -21.59 -6.38 4.90
C PHE A 162 -21.53 -4.91 4.48
N ALA A 163 -20.99 -4.07 5.35
CA ALA A 163 -20.66 -2.68 5.06
C ALA A 163 -19.17 -2.51 4.79
N LEU A 164 -18.82 -1.67 3.82
CA LEU A 164 -17.48 -1.10 3.71
C LEU A 164 -17.34 0.09 4.67
N GLN A 165 -16.10 0.50 4.98
CA GLN A 165 -15.83 1.65 5.86
C GLN A 165 -16.51 2.97 5.42
N ASN A 166 -16.86 3.11 4.15
CA ASN A 166 -17.57 4.28 3.63
C ASN A 166 -19.11 4.20 3.79
N GLY A 167 -19.61 3.21 4.56
CA GLY A 167 -21.03 3.00 4.82
C GLY A 167 -21.80 2.30 3.69
N ARG A 168 -21.17 2.03 2.54
CA ARG A 168 -21.84 1.32 1.44
C ARG A 168 -22.06 -0.15 1.82
N VAL A 169 -23.27 -0.65 1.59
CA VAL A 169 -23.70 -2.00 1.97
C VAL A 169 -23.77 -2.92 0.75
N PHE A 170 -23.23 -4.12 0.89
CA PHE A 170 -23.12 -5.10 -0.17
C PHE A 170 -23.54 -6.49 0.29
N LYS A 171 -24.00 -7.30 -0.66
CA LYS A 171 -24.11 -8.75 -0.51
C LYS A 171 -22.92 -9.44 -1.18
N LYS A 172 -22.21 -10.30 -0.45
CA LYS A 172 -21.08 -11.08 -0.97
C LYS A 172 -21.60 -12.17 -1.92
N GLY A 173 -21.12 -12.16 -3.16
CA GLY A 173 -21.35 -13.22 -4.14
C GLY A 173 -20.13 -14.12 -4.32
N GLU A 174 -20.02 -14.69 -5.52
CA GLU A 174 -18.97 -15.63 -5.89
C GLU A 174 -17.57 -15.01 -5.91
N LYS A 175 -16.57 -15.84 -5.61
CA LYS A 175 -15.17 -15.51 -5.84
C LYS A 175 -14.85 -15.74 -7.33
N LEU A 176 -14.53 -14.68 -8.06
CA LEU A 176 -13.90 -14.78 -9.38
C LEU A 176 -12.38 -15.00 -9.19
N ARG A 177 -11.58 -14.91 -10.27
CA ARG A 177 -10.11 -15.14 -10.23
C ARG A 177 -9.42 -14.69 -8.94
N LYS A 178 -9.37 -13.37 -8.70
CA LYS A 178 -8.74 -12.78 -7.49
C LYS A 178 -9.66 -11.88 -6.68
N ARG A 179 -10.91 -11.67 -7.10
CA ARG A 179 -11.84 -10.70 -6.50
C ARG A 179 -13.21 -11.32 -6.28
N TYR A 180 -13.96 -10.78 -5.33
CA TYR A 180 -15.32 -11.19 -5.03
C TYR A 180 -16.32 -10.30 -5.77
N LYS A 181 -17.24 -10.93 -6.49
CA LYS A 181 -18.37 -10.25 -7.13
C LYS A 181 -19.41 -9.96 -6.06
N CYS A 182 -19.72 -8.68 -5.84
CA CYS A 182 -20.64 -8.24 -4.79
C CYS A 182 -21.70 -7.30 -5.37
N ILE A 183 -22.90 -7.34 -4.82
CA ILE A 183 -24.01 -6.48 -5.26
C ILE A 183 -24.21 -5.41 -4.20
N GLU A 184 -24.17 -4.14 -4.58
CA GLU A 184 -24.53 -3.03 -3.70
C GLU A 184 -26.05 -3.01 -3.50
N LEU A 185 -26.51 -3.04 -2.26
CA LEU A 185 -27.94 -3.19 -1.96
C LEU A 185 -28.76 -1.95 -2.32
N SER A 186 -28.18 -0.75 -2.23
CA SER A 186 -28.88 0.51 -2.54
C SER A 186 -29.10 0.74 -4.04
N THR A 187 -28.24 0.18 -4.90
CA THR A 187 -28.24 0.44 -6.35
C THR A 187 -28.42 -0.79 -7.22
N ASN A 188 -28.38 -2.00 -6.65
CA ASN A 188 -28.29 -3.28 -7.35
C ASN A 188 -27.11 -3.41 -8.33
N ARG A 189 -26.12 -2.51 -8.26
CA ARG A 189 -24.94 -2.56 -9.13
C ARG A 189 -23.94 -3.59 -8.63
N THR A 190 -23.27 -4.25 -9.57
CA THR A 190 -22.23 -5.23 -9.28
C THR A 190 -20.85 -4.58 -9.19
N TYR A 191 -20.08 -4.94 -8.17
CA TYR A 191 -18.72 -4.47 -7.91
C TYR A 191 -17.76 -5.66 -7.68
N LEU A 192 -16.49 -5.48 -8.07
CA LEU A 192 -15.43 -6.45 -7.80
C LEU A 192 -14.58 -5.99 -6.61
N ILE A 193 -14.84 -6.58 -5.45
CA ILE A 193 -14.20 -6.22 -4.19
C ILE A 193 -12.96 -7.09 -3.97
N HIS A 194 -11.88 -6.46 -3.53
CA HIS A 194 -10.59 -7.11 -3.31
C HIS A 194 -10.64 -8.02 -2.07
N PRO A 195 -10.00 -9.21 -2.05
CA PRO A 195 -10.15 -10.24 -1.01
C PRO A 195 -9.86 -9.75 0.41
N ILE A 196 -8.88 -8.87 0.53
CA ILE A 196 -8.42 -8.26 1.79
C ILE A 196 -9.17 -6.96 2.13
N ALA A 197 -10.19 -6.57 1.36
CA ALA A 197 -10.99 -5.39 1.69
C ALA A 197 -11.65 -5.59 3.05
N GLU A 198 -11.48 -4.62 3.93
CA GLU A 198 -12.09 -4.60 5.25
C GLU A 198 -13.60 -4.43 5.16
N VAL A 199 -14.30 -5.22 5.96
CA VAL A 199 -15.76 -5.28 5.98
C VAL A 199 -16.26 -5.40 7.41
N VAL A 200 -17.43 -4.83 7.67
CA VAL A 200 -18.21 -5.09 8.89
C VAL A 200 -19.39 -5.97 8.49
N LEU A 201 -19.45 -7.17 9.04
CA LEU A 201 -20.59 -8.08 8.82
C LEU A 201 -21.84 -7.46 9.45
N LEU A 202 -22.92 -7.37 8.67
CA LEU A 202 -24.23 -6.96 9.19
C LEU A 202 -25.01 -8.24 9.50
N THR A 203 -25.33 -8.48 10.77
CA THR A 203 -26.23 -9.56 11.15
C THR A 203 -27.65 -9.20 10.77
N ASP A 204 -28.37 -10.13 10.13
CA ASP A 204 -29.81 -9.98 9.86
C ASP A 204 -30.57 -9.88 11.19
N THR A 205 -30.84 -8.65 11.62
CA THR A 205 -32.05 -8.13 12.29
C THR A 205 -31.71 -6.75 12.89
N GLY A 206 -32.15 -5.67 12.25
CA GLY A 206 -32.36 -4.38 12.93
C GLY A 206 -31.61 -3.16 12.41
N ASP A 207 -30.32 -3.28 12.05
CA ASP A 207 -29.50 -2.09 11.79
C ASP A 207 -29.26 -1.83 10.30
N ILE A 208 -30.32 -1.45 9.59
CA ILE A 208 -30.18 -0.65 8.36
C ILE A 208 -30.40 0.81 8.77
N PRO A 209 -29.35 1.64 8.91
CA PRO A 209 -29.55 3.06 9.08
C PRO A 209 -30.25 3.60 7.83
N LYS A 210 -31.44 4.17 8.04
CA LYS A 210 -32.20 4.91 7.03
C LYS A 210 -31.45 6.15 6.57
#